data_AF-B1T9Q5-F1
#
_entry.id   AF-B1T9Q5-F1
#
_cell.length_a   1.000
_cell.length_b   1.000
_cell.length_c   1.000
_cell.angle_alpha   90.00
_cell.angle_beta   90.00
_cell.angle_gamma   90.00
#
_symmetry.space_group_name_H-M   'P 1'
#
loop_
_entity.id
_entity.type
_entity.pdbx_description
1 polymer ?
#
loop_
_entity_poly.entity_id
_entity_poly.type
_entity_poly.pdbx_seq_one_letter_code
_entity_poly.pdbx_strand_id
1 'polypeptide(L)'
;MLGAAAVPIALRHGDHDIISDYLATLRSAAEANGLDIWLSHAECLAGQFDMQAGHPGAGLARLEPALRRIEASGFRRLLAPLVVAYAEGLTRTGRAAEARVKLDATLAGCRAQGEHLFVPELLRARGLAMLEQARTADAERAIACEADGHRHLLMAIHAANGQGAAMWALRGTLDLADHLIERGRIGQASSLVANLSGHFDPQSRAVDVRRLARVQSFIRSETARPTGHAHIRRETLDAMQSAA
;
A
#
# COMPACT_ATOMS: atom_id res chain seq x y z
N MET A 1 15.74 -10.00 18.75
CA MET A 1 14.66 -9.00 19.01
C MET A 1 14.86 -7.69 18.24
N LEU A 2 16.04 -7.04 18.26
CA LEU A 2 16.27 -5.77 17.55
C LEU A 2 16.05 -5.85 16.03
N GLY A 3 16.56 -6.88 15.34
CA GLY A 3 16.40 -7.04 13.89
C GLY A 3 14.95 -7.17 13.42
N ALA A 4 14.08 -7.79 14.22
CA ALA A 4 12.66 -7.97 13.87
C ALA A 4 11.86 -6.67 13.84
N ALA A 5 12.30 -5.65 14.58
CA ALA A 5 11.70 -4.31 14.56
C ALA A 5 12.46 -3.36 13.61
N ALA A 6 13.78 -3.52 13.50
CA ALA A 6 14.62 -2.66 12.67
C ALA A 6 14.37 -2.86 11.16
N VAL A 7 14.18 -4.10 10.69
CA VAL A 7 13.93 -4.37 9.26
C VAL A 7 12.62 -3.71 8.78
N PRO A 8 11.46 -3.84 9.45
CA PRO A 8 10.24 -3.11 9.08
C PRO A 8 10.42 -1.60 8.99
N ILE A 9 11.19 -0.98 9.90
CA ILE A 9 11.47 0.45 9.88
C ILE A 9 12.36 0.81 8.68
N ALA A 10 13.42 0.04 8.43
CA ALA A 10 14.31 0.23 7.29
C ALA A 10 13.55 0.09 5.96
N LEU A 11 12.62 -0.87 5.86
CA LEU A 11 11.70 -1.01 4.72
C LEU A 11 10.87 0.25 4.50
N ARG A 12 10.34 0.87 5.57
CA ARG A 12 9.58 2.14 5.47
C ARG A 12 10.44 3.32 4.98
N HIS A 13 11.74 3.32 5.23
CA HIS A 13 12.69 4.30 4.70
C HIS A 13 13.15 3.99 3.26
N GLY A 14 13.19 2.71 2.92
CA GLY A 14 13.65 2.24 1.62
C GLY A 14 15.15 2.32 1.44
N ASP A 15 15.93 2.23 2.52
CA ASP A 15 17.38 2.14 2.47
C ASP A 15 17.78 0.68 2.24
N HIS A 16 18.05 0.32 0.99
CA HIS A 16 18.26 -1.06 0.57
C HIS A 16 19.49 -1.70 1.23
N ASP A 17 20.55 -0.93 1.46
CA ASP A 17 21.78 -1.41 2.09
C ASP A 17 21.50 -1.76 3.56
N ILE A 18 20.85 -0.84 4.29
CA ILE A 18 20.47 -1.07 5.70
C ILE A 18 19.48 -2.24 5.83
N ILE A 19 18.52 -2.36 4.91
CA ILE A 19 17.57 -3.49 4.92
C ILE A 19 18.31 -4.82 4.78
N SER A 20 19.26 -4.90 3.84
CA SER A 20 20.07 -6.09 3.59
C SER A 20 20.90 -6.49 4.82
N ASP A 21 21.60 -5.52 5.42
CA ASP A 21 22.44 -5.74 6.62
C ASP A 21 21.62 -6.22 7.81
N TYR A 22 20.45 -5.60 8.05
CA TYR A 22 19.57 -5.99 9.15
C TYR A 22 18.92 -7.36 8.92
N LEU A 23 18.57 -7.70 7.67
CA LEU A 23 18.08 -9.04 7.32
C LEU A 23 19.15 -10.09 7.53
N ALA A 24 20.40 -9.83 7.11
CA ALA A 24 21.53 -10.73 7.33
C ALA A 24 21.76 -10.96 8.83
N THR A 25 21.79 -9.88 9.61
CA THR A 25 21.94 -9.94 11.07
C THR A 25 20.81 -10.75 11.72
N LEU A 26 19.55 -10.53 11.32
CA LEU A 26 18.41 -11.29 11.86
C LEU A 26 18.53 -12.79 11.53
N ARG A 27 18.93 -13.13 10.30
CA ARG A 27 19.06 -14.52 9.86
C ARG A 27 20.19 -15.22 10.59
N SER A 28 21.39 -14.65 10.62
CA SER A 28 22.54 -15.24 11.31
C SER A 28 22.28 -15.43 12.80
N ALA A 29 21.63 -14.47 13.45
CA ALA A 29 21.24 -14.61 14.85
C ALA A 29 20.21 -15.72 15.07
N ALA A 30 19.23 -15.86 14.18
CA ALA A 30 18.22 -16.91 14.29
C ALA A 30 18.81 -18.31 14.02
N GLU A 31 19.68 -18.45 13.02
CA GLU A 31 20.42 -19.68 12.71
C GLU A 31 21.31 -20.13 13.87
N ALA A 32 22.13 -19.22 14.40
CA ALA A 32 23.06 -19.53 15.49
C ALA A 32 22.37 -20.00 16.78
N ASN A 33 21.07 -19.68 16.95
CA ASN A 33 20.30 -20.01 18.13
C ASN A 33 19.18 -21.06 17.86
N GLY A 34 19.11 -21.64 16.66
CA GLY A 34 18.08 -22.63 16.32
C GLY A 34 16.64 -22.09 16.39
N LEU A 35 16.46 -20.81 16.05
CA LEU A 35 15.20 -20.09 16.19
C LEU A 35 14.38 -20.10 14.88
N ASP A 36 13.85 -21.26 14.51
CA ASP A 36 13.18 -21.51 13.20
C ASP A 36 12.04 -20.54 12.87
N ILE A 37 11.27 -20.12 13.87
CA ILE A 37 10.18 -19.15 13.67
C ILE A 37 10.71 -17.79 13.22
N TRP A 38 11.88 -17.39 13.74
CA TRP A 38 12.53 -16.14 13.40
C TRP A 38 13.23 -16.22 12.05
N LEU A 39 13.68 -17.40 11.62
CA LEU A 39 14.10 -17.64 10.24
C LEU A 39 12.93 -17.47 9.28
N SER A 40 11.78 -18.09 9.57
CA SER A 40 10.57 -17.89 8.76
C SER A 40 10.14 -16.42 8.71
N HIS A 41 10.25 -15.69 9.83
CA HIS A 41 10.00 -14.26 9.87
C HIS A 41 10.98 -13.46 9.00
N ALA A 42 12.27 -13.78 9.05
CA ALA A 42 13.28 -13.16 8.21
C ALA A 42 13.01 -13.41 6.71
N GLU A 43 12.59 -14.62 6.34
CA GLU A 43 12.23 -14.95 4.95
C GLU A 43 10.99 -14.19 4.46
N CYS A 44 9.97 -13.99 5.32
CA CYS A 44 8.84 -13.12 4.95
C CYS A 44 9.27 -11.67 4.71
N LEU A 45 10.12 -11.12 5.58
CA LEU A 45 10.64 -9.76 5.43
C LEU A 45 11.56 -9.61 4.22
N ALA A 46 12.35 -10.63 3.91
CA ALA A 46 13.17 -10.66 2.70
C ALA A 46 12.30 -10.71 1.44
N GLY A 47 11.22 -11.50 1.45
CA GLY A 47 10.22 -11.45 0.38
C GLY A 47 9.60 -10.07 0.23
N GLN A 48 9.27 -9.38 1.33
CA GLN A 48 8.80 -7.99 1.29
C GLN A 48 9.83 -7.04 0.69
N PHE A 49 11.11 -7.22 1.01
CA PHE A 49 12.20 -6.45 0.41
C PHE A 49 12.31 -6.68 -1.09
N ASP A 50 12.25 -7.93 -1.56
CA ASP A 50 12.28 -8.28 -2.98
C ASP A 50 11.12 -7.60 -3.75
N MET A 51 9.92 -7.58 -3.16
CA MET A 51 8.75 -6.86 -3.72
C MET A 51 8.96 -5.34 -3.77
N GLN A 52 9.63 -4.77 -2.78
CA GLN A 52 9.96 -3.34 -2.75
C GLN A 52 11.04 -2.99 -3.79
N ALA A 53 11.97 -3.90 -4.04
CA ALA A 53 13.02 -3.77 -5.05
C ALA A 53 12.54 -3.99 -6.49
N GLY A 54 11.24 -4.16 -6.72
CA GLY A 54 10.65 -4.30 -8.06
C GLY A 54 10.48 -5.75 -8.53
N HIS A 55 10.65 -6.75 -7.66
CA HIS A 55 10.53 -8.17 -7.99
C HIS A 55 9.33 -8.82 -7.27
N PRO A 56 8.07 -8.42 -7.56
CA PRO A 56 6.90 -8.86 -6.80
C PRO A 56 6.68 -10.38 -6.83
N GLY A 57 6.90 -11.03 -7.98
CA GLY A 57 6.74 -12.48 -8.10
C GLY A 57 7.76 -13.28 -7.29
N ALA A 58 9.04 -12.88 -7.34
CA ALA A 58 10.10 -13.54 -6.56
C ALA A 58 9.88 -13.33 -5.05
N GLY A 59 9.53 -12.11 -4.65
CA GLY A 59 9.23 -11.80 -3.25
C GLY A 59 8.03 -12.57 -2.71
N LEU A 60 6.97 -12.71 -3.52
CA LEU A 60 5.80 -13.51 -3.15
C LEU A 60 6.14 -15.00 -3.02
N ALA A 61 6.89 -15.56 -3.98
CA ALA A 61 7.30 -16.96 -3.96
C ALA A 61 8.15 -17.31 -2.72
N ARG A 62 8.93 -16.33 -2.23
CA ARG A 62 9.71 -16.44 -0.99
C ARG A 62 8.85 -16.30 0.27
N LEU A 63 7.99 -15.28 0.30
CA LEU A 63 7.18 -14.94 1.47
C LEU A 63 6.13 -16.02 1.77
N GLU A 64 5.42 -16.51 0.75
CA GLU A 64 4.27 -17.40 0.90
C GLU A 64 4.56 -18.69 1.72
N PRO A 65 5.60 -19.50 1.42
CA PRO A 65 5.90 -20.68 2.22
C PRO A 65 6.36 -20.32 3.65
N ALA A 66 7.05 -19.20 3.84
CA ALA A 66 7.49 -18.76 5.16
C ALA A 66 6.31 -18.31 6.03
N LEU A 67 5.35 -17.59 5.45
CA LEU A 67 4.11 -17.20 6.13
C LEU A 67 3.31 -18.43 6.58
N ARG A 68 3.19 -19.46 5.73
CA ARG A 68 2.51 -20.72 6.11
C ARG A 68 3.15 -21.38 7.33
N ARG A 69 4.48 -21.38 7.45
CA ARG A 69 5.18 -21.94 8.63
C ARG A 69 4.88 -21.14 9.90
N ILE A 70 4.86 -19.81 9.79
CA ILE A 70 4.51 -18.92 10.92
C ILE A 70 3.07 -19.19 11.36
N GLU A 71 2.13 -19.32 10.42
CA GLU A 71 0.73 -19.62 10.73
C GLU A 71 0.56 -20.97 11.41
N ALA A 72 1.23 -22.01 10.91
CA ALA A 72 1.20 -23.35 11.49
C ALA A 72 1.78 -23.39 12.93
N SER A 73 2.71 -22.49 13.26
CA SER A 73 3.30 -22.41 14.60
C SER A 73 2.37 -21.76 15.66
N GLY A 74 1.29 -21.11 15.23
CA GLY A 74 0.46 -20.31 16.13
C GLY A 74 1.10 -19.00 16.61
N PHE A 75 2.22 -18.57 16.02
CA PHE A 75 2.87 -17.30 16.35
C PHE A 75 2.10 -16.11 15.77
N ARG A 76 1.27 -15.46 16.59
CA ARG A 76 0.31 -14.43 16.13
C ARG A 76 0.83 -13.00 16.20
N ARG A 77 1.75 -12.70 17.13
CA ARG A 77 2.14 -11.31 17.50
C ARG A 77 2.59 -10.45 16.32
N LEU A 78 3.21 -11.04 15.30
CA LEU A 78 3.71 -10.34 14.11
C LEU A 78 3.08 -10.88 12.83
N LEU A 79 1.96 -11.60 12.93
CA LEU A 79 1.32 -12.21 11.77
C LEU A 79 0.64 -11.16 10.88
N ALA A 80 -0.09 -10.22 11.47
CA ALA A 80 -0.83 -9.20 10.73
C ALA A 80 0.03 -8.37 9.73
N PRO A 81 1.20 -7.82 10.10
CA PRO A 81 2.03 -7.08 9.14
C PRO A 81 2.59 -7.97 8.02
N LEU A 82 2.85 -9.26 8.28
CA LEU A 82 3.28 -10.20 7.25
C LEU A 82 2.13 -10.57 6.30
N VAL A 83 0.91 -10.69 6.81
CA VAL A 83 -0.30 -10.86 5.99
C VAL A 83 -0.53 -9.65 5.09
N VAL A 84 -0.30 -8.43 5.59
CA VAL A 84 -0.36 -7.21 4.76
C VAL A 84 0.62 -7.30 3.60
N ALA A 85 1.89 -7.62 3.87
CA ALA A 85 2.91 -7.77 2.82
C ALA A 85 2.53 -8.87 1.80
N TYR A 86 2.06 -10.03 2.28
CA TYR A 86 1.57 -11.11 1.42
C TYR A 86 0.43 -10.66 0.51
N ALA A 87 -0.57 -9.97 1.08
CA ALA A 87 -1.72 -9.48 0.34
C ALA A 87 -1.34 -8.43 -0.71
N GLU A 88 -0.41 -7.53 -0.38
CA GLU A 88 0.15 -6.58 -1.36
C GLU A 88 0.87 -7.29 -2.50
N GLY A 89 1.64 -8.34 -2.19
CA GLY A 89 2.28 -9.19 -3.19
C GLY A 89 1.26 -9.85 -4.12
N LEU A 90 0.24 -10.50 -3.54
CA LEU A 90 -0.86 -11.10 -4.29
C LEU A 90 -1.56 -10.09 -5.21
N THR A 91 -1.91 -8.92 -4.69
CA THR A 91 -2.55 -7.85 -5.48
C THR A 91 -1.67 -7.42 -6.65
N ARG A 92 -0.38 -7.18 -6.43
CA ARG A 92 0.57 -6.79 -7.49
C ARG A 92 0.80 -7.88 -8.55
N THR A 93 0.55 -9.14 -8.22
CA THR A 93 0.67 -10.27 -9.14
C THR A 93 -0.69 -10.73 -9.70
N GLY A 94 -1.75 -9.91 -9.61
CA GLY A 94 -3.07 -10.21 -10.18
C GLY A 94 -3.92 -11.22 -9.38
N ARG A 95 -3.50 -11.60 -8.17
CA ARG A 95 -4.22 -12.52 -7.25
C ARG A 95 -5.04 -11.75 -6.20
N ALA A 96 -5.63 -10.61 -6.58
CA ALA A 96 -6.31 -9.70 -5.65
C ALA A 96 -7.52 -10.33 -4.91
N ALA A 97 -8.24 -11.26 -5.54
CA ALA A 97 -9.32 -12.00 -4.89
C ALA A 97 -8.85 -12.84 -3.70
N GLU A 98 -7.68 -13.49 -3.84
CA GLU A 98 -7.06 -14.27 -2.77
C GLU A 98 -6.54 -13.36 -1.66
N ALA A 99 -5.96 -12.21 -2.01
CA ALA A 99 -5.53 -11.19 -1.06
C ALA A 99 -6.69 -10.77 -0.16
N ARG A 100 -7.85 -10.49 -0.77
CA ARG A 100 -9.08 -10.13 -0.04
C ARG A 100 -9.48 -11.23 0.95
N VAL A 101 -9.56 -12.49 0.50
CA VAL A 101 -9.96 -13.60 1.40
C VAL A 101 -9.03 -13.71 2.61
N LYS A 102 -7.72 -13.58 2.39
CA LYS A 102 -6.74 -13.62 3.48
C LYS A 102 -6.93 -12.46 4.47
N LEU A 103 -7.07 -11.25 3.95
CA LEU A 103 -7.27 -10.03 4.75
C LEU A 103 -8.58 -10.08 5.56
N ASP A 104 -9.65 -10.60 4.96
CA ASP A 104 -10.96 -10.74 5.62
C ASP A 104 -10.86 -11.68 6.83
N ALA A 105 -10.19 -12.82 6.67
CA ALA A 105 -9.96 -13.77 7.74
C ALA A 105 -9.09 -13.17 8.86
N THR A 106 -8.01 -12.46 8.52
CA THR A 106 -7.14 -11.82 9.51
C THR A 106 -7.85 -10.69 10.25
N LEU A 107 -8.63 -9.85 9.57
CA LEU A 107 -9.44 -8.80 10.20
C LEU A 107 -10.48 -9.37 11.17
N ALA A 108 -11.14 -10.48 10.80
CA ALA A 108 -12.06 -11.18 11.70
C ALA A 108 -11.35 -11.71 12.95
N GLY A 109 -10.15 -12.28 12.77
CA GLY A 109 -9.31 -12.74 13.88
C GLY A 109 -8.89 -11.60 14.82
N CYS A 110 -8.46 -10.45 14.27
CA CYS A 110 -8.13 -9.26 15.04
C CYS A 110 -9.31 -8.78 15.91
N ARG A 111 -10.52 -8.72 15.33
CA ARG A 111 -11.75 -8.34 16.05
C ARG A 111 -12.08 -9.29 17.20
N ALA A 112 -11.99 -10.60 16.96
CA ALA A 112 -12.30 -11.62 17.97
C ALA A 112 -11.34 -11.58 19.18
N GLN A 113 -10.15 -10.99 19.01
CA GLN A 113 -9.08 -11.00 20.01
C GLN A 113 -8.77 -9.63 20.60
N GLY A 114 -9.44 -8.57 20.13
CA GLY A 114 -9.13 -7.20 20.53
C GLY A 114 -7.75 -6.72 20.06
N GLU A 115 -7.17 -7.34 19.01
CA GLU A 115 -5.90 -6.88 18.44
C GLU A 115 -6.18 -5.77 17.43
N HIS A 116 -5.82 -4.54 17.78
CA HIS A 116 -6.12 -3.37 16.95
C HIS A 116 -4.90 -2.74 16.26
N LEU A 117 -3.70 -3.14 16.66
CA LEU A 117 -2.45 -2.47 16.27
C LEU A 117 -2.30 -2.39 14.75
N PHE A 118 -2.44 -3.49 14.02
CA PHE A 118 -2.23 -3.50 12.55
C PHE A 118 -3.53 -3.40 11.73
N VAL A 119 -4.67 -3.16 12.38
CA VAL A 119 -5.97 -3.01 11.69
C VAL A 119 -5.97 -1.93 10.61
N PRO A 120 -5.34 -0.75 10.79
CA PRO A 120 -5.28 0.24 9.73
C PRO A 120 -4.61 -0.28 8.45
N GLU A 121 -3.48 -0.99 8.58
CA GLU A 121 -2.75 -1.53 7.43
C GLU A 121 -3.48 -2.70 6.76
N LEU A 122 -4.20 -3.53 7.53
CA LEU A 122 -5.07 -4.59 6.99
C LEU A 122 -6.24 -4.00 6.18
N LEU A 123 -6.89 -2.95 6.70
CA LEU A 123 -7.94 -2.24 5.98
C LEU A 123 -7.41 -1.58 4.71
N ARG A 124 -6.21 -0.98 4.78
CA ARG A 124 -5.57 -0.36 3.61
C ARG A 124 -5.29 -1.37 2.51
N ALA A 125 -4.63 -2.49 2.84
CA ALA A 125 -4.35 -3.54 1.88
C ALA A 125 -5.63 -4.14 1.28
N ARG A 126 -6.71 -4.23 2.06
CA ARG A 126 -8.02 -4.67 1.57
C ARG A 126 -8.61 -3.69 0.58
N GLY A 127 -8.51 -2.39 0.86
CA GLY A 127 -8.90 -1.34 -0.08
C GLY A 127 -8.17 -1.47 -1.42
N LEU A 128 -6.84 -1.62 -1.38
CA LEU A 128 -6.03 -1.82 -2.59
C LEU A 128 -6.41 -3.09 -3.37
N ALA A 129 -6.65 -4.20 -2.69
CA ALA A 129 -7.12 -5.43 -3.35
C ALA A 129 -8.45 -5.21 -4.07
N MET A 130 -9.40 -4.50 -3.45
CA MET A 130 -10.69 -4.18 -4.08
C MET A 130 -10.55 -3.25 -5.29
N LEU A 131 -9.66 -2.25 -5.22
CA LEU A 131 -9.37 -1.37 -6.35
C LEU A 131 -8.75 -2.13 -7.52
N GLU A 132 -7.85 -3.07 -7.26
CA GLU A 132 -7.28 -3.92 -8.29
C GLU A 132 -8.34 -4.85 -8.91
N GLN A 133 -9.21 -5.44 -8.09
CA GLN A 133 -10.33 -6.23 -8.62
C GLN A 133 -11.26 -5.41 -9.52
N ALA A 134 -11.46 -4.12 -9.21
CA ALA A 134 -12.26 -3.22 -10.04
C ALA A 134 -11.67 -3.01 -11.45
N ARG A 135 -10.33 -3.10 -11.61
CA ARG A 135 -9.67 -2.96 -12.92
C ARG A 135 -9.93 -4.14 -13.85
N THR A 136 -10.12 -5.33 -13.30
CA THR A 136 -10.30 -6.58 -14.07
C THR A 136 -11.74 -7.07 -14.13
N ALA A 137 -12.66 -6.42 -13.43
CA ALA A 137 -14.06 -6.81 -13.36
C ALA A 137 -14.89 -6.24 -14.54
N ASP A 138 -16.06 -6.83 -14.77
CA ASP A 138 -17.09 -6.22 -15.62
C ASP A 138 -17.58 -4.86 -15.05
N ALA A 139 -18.26 -4.07 -15.88
CA ALA A 139 -18.58 -2.68 -15.55
C ALA A 139 -19.41 -2.52 -14.26
N GLU A 140 -20.38 -3.40 -14.01
CA GLU A 140 -21.23 -3.33 -12.83
C GLU A 140 -20.44 -3.68 -11.56
N ARG A 141 -19.68 -4.78 -11.60
CA ARG A 141 -18.85 -5.19 -10.45
C ARG A 141 -17.69 -4.23 -10.22
N ALA A 142 -17.15 -3.61 -11.27
CA ALA A 142 -16.07 -2.64 -11.16
C ALA A 142 -16.49 -1.43 -10.30
N ILE A 143 -17.72 -0.92 -10.48
CA ILE A 143 -18.25 0.19 -9.68
C ILE A 143 -18.36 -0.20 -8.20
N ALA A 144 -18.92 -1.39 -7.92
CA ALA A 144 -19.07 -1.88 -6.54
C ALA A 144 -17.70 -2.12 -5.87
N CYS A 145 -16.75 -2.72 -6.60
CA CYS A 145 -15.40 -2.94 -6.11
C CYS A 145 -14.64 -1.64 -5.86
N GLU A 146 -14.78 -0.64 -6.74
CA GLU A 146 -14.16 0.67 -6.56
C GLU A 146 -14.70 1.39 -5.32
N ALA A 147 -16.03 1.41 -5.16
CA ALA A 147 -16.68 2.00 -3.99
C ALA A 147 -16.25 1.31 -2.68
N ASP A 148 -16.17 -0.02 -2.67
CA ASP A 148 -15.71 -0.76 -1.50
C ASP A 148 -14.22 -0.53 -1.21
N GLY A 149 -13.40 -0.39 -2.25
CA GLY A 149 -11.99 -0.05 -2.14
C GLY A 149 -11.78 1.31 -1.47
N HIS A 150 -12.51 2.35 -1.92
CA HIS A 150 -12.48 3.67 -1.29
C HIS A 150 -12.93 3.63 0.16
N ARG A 151 -14.03 2.92 0.44
CA ARG A 151 -14.55 2.76 1.79
C ARG A 151 -13.51 2.17 2.73
N HIS A 152 -12.81 1.12 2.32
CA HIS A 152 -11.76 0.49 3.14
C HIS A 152 -10.53 1.38 3.33
N LEU A 153 -10.10 2.13 2.31
CA LEU A 153 -9.03 3.11 2.46
C LEU A 153 -9.41 4.23 3.44
N LEU A 154 -10.64 4.75 3.38
CA LEU A 154 -11.13 5.75 4.32
C LEU A 154 -11.22 5.20 5.75
N MET A 155 -11.70 3.96 5.92
CA MET A 155 -11.69 3.27 7.22
C MET A 155 -10.26 3.08 7.75
N ALA A 156 -9.31 2.74 6.89
CA ALA A 156 -7.89 2.61 7.25
C ALA A 156 -7.31 3.93 7.76
N ILE A 157 -7.55 5.03 7.03
CA ILE A 157 -7.10 6.38 7.41
C ILE A 157 -7.73 6.79 8.74
N HIS A 158 -9.03 6.58 8.91
CA HIS A 158 -9.73 6.89 10.16
C HIS A 158 -9.16 6.10 11.35
N ALA A 159 -8.96 4.78 11.17
CA ALA A 159 -8.36 3.94 12.20
C ALA A 159 -6.92 4.34 12.54
N ALA A 160 -6.10 4.69 11.53
CA ALA A 160 -4.74 5.16 11.75
C ALA A 160 -4.71 6.48 12.52
N ASN A 161 -5.58 7.45 12.17
CA ASN A 161 -5.69 8.71 12.88
C ASN A 161 -6.13 8.50 14.34
N GLY A 162 -7.11 7.63 14.58
CA GLY A 162 -7.55 7.27 15.94
C GLY A 162 -6.45 6.65 16.81
N GLN A 163 -5.45 6.03 16.19
CA GLN A 163 -4.27 5.45 16.86
C GLN A 163 -3.08 6.42 16.94
N GLY A 164 -3.17 7.63 16.38
CA GLY A 164 -2.02 8.53 16.24
C GLY A 164 -0.94 8.04 15.26
N ALA A 165 -1.27 7.08 14.40
CA ALA A 165 -0.34 6.46 13.46
C ALA A 165 -0.23 7.29 12.16
N ALA A 166 0.34 8.49 12.25
CA ALA A 166 0.38 9.47 11.15
C ALA A 166 0.97 8.91 9.83
N MET A 167 2.02 8.08 9.91
CA MET A 167 2.62 7.46 8.72
C MET A 167 1.69 6.45 8.02
N TRP A 168 0.82 5.76 8.77
CA TRP A 168 -0.16 4.85 8.18
C TRP A 168 -1.34 5.60 7.59
N ALA A 169 -1.78 6.68 8.24
CA ALA A 169 -2.77 7.59 7.68
C ALA A 169 -2.27 8.18 6.36
N LEU A 170 -1.05 8.74 6.34
CA LEU A 170 -0.40 9.24 5.13
C LEU A 170 -0.41 8.21 4.01
N ARG A 171 0.02 6.98 4.29
CA ARG A 171 0.08 5.92 3.28
C ARG A 171 -1.30 5.61 2.68
N GLY A 172 -2.33 5.42 3.51
CA GLY A 172 -3.70 5.20 3.04
C GLY A 172 -4.24 6.39 2.24
N THR A 173 -3.90 7.62 2.64
CA THR A 173 -4.27 8.83 1.91
C THR A 173 -3.60 8.89 0.54
N LEU A 174 -2.33 8.54 0.43
CA LEU A 174 -1.62 8.50 -0.86
C LEU A 174 -2.16 7.40 -1.78
N ASP A 175 -2.52 6.24 -1.25
CA ASP A 175 -3.16 5.17 -2.01
C ASP A 175 -4.51 5.64 -2.62
N LEU A 176 -5.30 6.38 -1.86
CA LEU A 176 -6.55 6.97 -2.36
C LEU A 176 -6.30 8.10 -3.37
N ALA A 177 -5.31 8.97 -3.12
CA ALA A 177 -4.96 10.06 -4.02
C ALA A 177 -4.50 9.52 -5.39
N ASP A 178 -3.64 8.50 -5.40
CA ASP A 178 -3.14 7.90 -6.65
C ASP A 178 -4.30 7.30 -7.46
N HIS A 179 -5.23 6.58 -6.82
CA HIS A 179 -6.42 6.08 -7.52
C HIS A 179 -7.32 7.21 -8.05
N LEU A 180 -7.50 8.30 -7.31
CA LEU A 180 -8.26 9.46 -7.78
C LEU A 180 -7.59 10.10 -8.99
N ILE A 181 -6.26 10.19 -8.99
CA ILE A 181 -5.46 10.70 -10.11
C ILE A 181 -5.63 9.81 -11.34
N GLU A 182 -5.51 8.49 -11.19
CA GLU A 182 -5.72 7.54 -12.28
C GLU A 182 -7.11 7.65 -12.93
N ARG A 183 -8.12 8.04 -12.13
CA ARG A 183 -9.49 8.30 -12.61
C ARG A 183 -9.72 9.73 -13.11
N GLY A 184 -8.67 10.56 -13.22
CA GLY A 184 -8.76 11.94 -13.68
C GLY A 184 -9.38 12.92 -12.67
N ARG A 185 -9.63 12.49 -11.42
CA ARG A 185 -10.23 13.31 -10.35
C ARG A 185 -9.18 14.10 -9.58
N ILE A 186 -8.36 14.88 -10.31
CA ILE A 186 -7.21 15.62 -9.78
C ILE A 186 -7.62 16.59 -8.67
N GLY A 187 -8.76 17.28 -8.80
CA GLY A 187 -9.24 18.21 -7.77
C GLY A 187 -9.54 17.53 -6.43
N GLN A 188 -10.12 16.32 -6.46
CA GLN A 188 -10.38 15.55 -5.24
C GLN A 188 -9.07 15.06 -4.61
N ALA A 189 -8.12 14.58 -5.44
CA ALA A 189 -6.79 14.20 -4.96
C ALA A 189 -6.04 15.38 -4.32
N SER A 190 -6.15 16.59 -4.92
CA SER A 190 -5.58 17.82 -4.38
C SER A 190 -6.12 18.15 -3.00
N SER A 191 -7.45 18.13 -2.82
CA SER A 191 -8.08 18.38 -1.52
C SER A 191 -7.63 17.36 -0.47
N LEU A 192 -7.43 16.10 -0.87
CA LEU A 192 -7.01 15.03 0.02
C LEU A 192 -5.59 15.24 0.58
N VAL A 193 -4.66 15.75 -0.22
CA VAL A 193 -3.24 15.91 0.17
C VAL A 193 -2.84 17.31 0.61
N ALA A 194 -3.73 18.30 0.48
CA ALA A 194 -3.43 19.72 0.73
C ALA A 194 -2.86 19.99 2.13
N ASN A 195 -3.40 19.34 3.16
CA ASN A 195 -3.04 19.60 4.55
C ASN A 195 -1.94 18.66 5.09
N LEU A 196 -1.38 17.77 4.26
CA LEU A 196 -0.41 16.78 4.73
C LEU A 196 1.01 17.34 4.86
N SER A 197 1.40 18.33 4.06
CA SER A 197 2.79 18.84 4.03
C SER A 197 3.26 19.45 5.36
N GLY A 198 2.34 20.05 6.13
CA GLY A 198 2.69 20.66 7.42
C GLY A 198 3.00 19.64 8.52
N HIS A 199 2.72 18.36 8.30
CA HIS A 199 2.82 17.30 9.31
C HIS A 199 4.07 16.42 9.16
N PHE A 200 4.81 16.54 8.06
CA PHE A 200 5.97 15.69 7.77
C PHE A 200 7.18 16.53 7.39
N ASP A 201 8.36 16.14 7.89
CA ASP A 201 9.63 16.76 7.50
C ASP A 201 9.88 16.54 5.98
N PRO A 202 9.94 17.59 5.16
CA PRO A 202 10.20 17.48 3.73
C PRO A 202 11.55 16.83 3.39
N GLN A 203 12.53 16.85 4.31
CA GLN A 203 13.83 16.22 4.14
C GLN A 203 13.84 14.73 4.53
N SER A 204 12.72 14.23 5.08
CA SER A 204 12.61 12.84 5.47
C SER A 204 12.81 11.90 4.30
N ARG A 205 13.66 10.90 4.51
CA ARG A 205 13.88 9.78 3.58
C ARG A 205 12.83 8.68 3.76
N ALA A 206 11.70 8.91 4.41
CA ALA A 206 10.63 7.92 4.42
C ALA A 206 10.01 7.77 3.00
N VAL A 207 9.73 6.55 2.56
CA VAL A 207 9.19 6.26 1.23
C VAL A 207 7.89 7.03 0.99
N ASP A 208 7.00 7.05 1.98
CA ASP A 208 5.69 7.69 1.88
C ASP A 208 5.80 9.23 1.85
N VAL A 209 6.78 9.83 2.55
CA VAL A 209 7.02 11.28 2.49
C VAL A 209 7.57 11.69 1.12
N ARG A 210 8.51 10.93 0.56
CA ARG A 210 8.95 11.14 -0.83
C ARG A 210 7.80 10.97 -1.83
N ARG A 211 6.90 10.01 -1.59
CA ARG A 211 5.70 9.81 -2.43
C ARG A 211 4.75 11.00 -2.34
N LEU A 212 4.50 11.55 -1.15
CA LEU A 212 3.72 12.77 -0.96
C LEU A 212 4.25 13.93 -1.81
N ALA A 213 5.57 14.18 -1.73
CA ALA A 213 6.19 15.25 -2.52
C ALA A 213 5.99 15.06 -4.04
N ARG A 214 6.11 13.82 -4.53
CA ARG A 214 5.85 13.50 -5.95
C ARG A 214 4.39 13.73 -6.34
N VAL A 215 3.44 13.24 -5.55
CA VAL A 215 2.00 13.42 -5.80
C VAL A 215 1.63 14.90 -5.82
N GLN A 216 2.13 15.69 -4.87
CA GLN A 216 1.88 17.13 -4.83
C GLN A 216 2.49 17.88 -6.01
N SER A 217 3.72 17.50 -6.42
CA SER A 217 4.35 18.05 -7.63
C SER A 217 3.53 17.74 -8.89
N PHE A 218 3.03 16.52 -9.02
CA PHE A 218 2.19 16.10 -10.14
C PHE A 218 0.88 16.92 -10.19
N ILE A 219 0.16 17.02 -9.07
CA ILE A 219 -1.08 17.80 -8.97
C ILE A 219 -0.84 19.28 -9.32
N ARG A 220 0.26 19.87 -8.84
CA ARG A 220 0.63 21.26 -9.18
C ARG A 220 0.87 21.44 -10.67
N SER A 221 1.52 20.48 -11.33
CA SER A 221 1.77 20.54 -12.77
C SER A 221 0.48 20.44 -13.60
N GLU A 222 -0.46 19.58 -13.18
CA GLU A 222 -1.75 19.42 -13.87
C GLU A 222 -2.69 20.61 -13.66
N THR A 223 -2.65 21.24 -12.48
CA THR A 223 -3.45 22.45 -12.20
C THR A 223 -2.88 23.72 -12.86
N ALA A 224 -1.58 23.77 -13.13
CA ALA A 224 -0.93 24.87 -13.83
C ALA A 224 -1.04 24.80 -15.36
N ARG A 225 -1.46 23.66 -15.94
CA ARG A 225 -1.70 23.53 -17.37
C ARG A 225 -2.90 24.40 -17.77
N PRO A 226 -2.74 25.39 -18.67
CA PRO A 226 -3.87 26.17 -19.15
C PRO A 226 -4.86 25.23 -19.87
N THR A 227 -6.15 25.41 -19.60
CA THR A 227 -7.30 24.66 -20.14
C THR A 227 -7.50 24.81 -21.66
N GLY A 228 -6.46 25.22 -22.42
CA GLY A 228 -6.54 25.70 -23.80
C GLY A 228 -6.77 24.66 -24.90
N HIS A 229 -6.77 23.35 -24.61
CA HIS A 229 -6.99 22.32 -25.65
C HIS A 229 -8.44 21.84 -25.79
N ALA A 230 -9.35 22.27 -24.91
CA ALA A 230 -10.77 21.97 -25.05
C ALA A 230 -11.50 22.91 -26.03
N HIS A 231 -10.96 24.12 -26.28
CA HIS A 231 -11.62 25.13 -27.11
C HIS A 231 -11.32 24.99 -28.61
N ILE A 232 -10.12 24.51 -28.97
CA ILE A 232 -9.68 24.41 -30.36
C ILE A 232 -10.44 23.31 -31.13
N ARG A 233 -10.92 22.26 -30.44
CA ARG A 233 -11.73 21.21 -31.07
C ARG A 233 -13.17 21.62 -31.34
N ARG A 234 -13.69 22.63 -30.63
CA ARG A 234 -15.08 23.11 -30.80
C ARG A 234 -15.18 24.15 -31.92
N GLU A 235 -14.19 25.04 -32.03
CA GLU A 235 -14.13 26.03 -33.11
C GLU A 235 -13.86 25.39 -34.49
N THR A 236 -13.10 24.29 -34.54
CA THR A 236 -12.89 23.53 -35.79
C THR A 236 -14.12 22.74 -36.24
N LEU A 237 -15.03 22.40 -35.33
CA LEU A 237 -16.31 21.75 -35.68
C LEU A 237 -17.37 22.78 -36.11
N ASP A 238 -17.43 23.95 -35.46
CA ASP A 238 -18.38 25.01 -35.82
C ASP A 238 -18.00 25.69 -37.15
N ALA A 239 -16.70 25.84 -37.45
CA ALA A 239 -16.24 26.37 -38.74
C ALA A 239 -16.52 25.43 -39.93
N MET A 240 -16.65 24.11 -39.69
CA MET A 240 -17.00 23.14 -40.73
C MET A 240 -18.53 23.01 -40.95
N GLN A 241 -19.37 23.43 -39.99
CA GLN A 241 -20.83 23.42 -40.13
C GLN A 241 -21.39 24.70 -40.77
N SER A 242 -20.66 25.81 -40.77
CA SER A 242 -21.08 27.06 -41.42
C SER A 242 -20.72 27.13 -42.93
N ALA A 243 -20.10 26.08 -43.49
CA ALA A 243 -19.61 26.04 -44.88
C ALA A 243 -20.32 24.99 -45.77
N ALA A 244 -21.48 24.46 -45.31
CA ALA A 244 -22.35 23.57 -46.08
C ALA A 244 -23.69 24.25 -46.35
#